data_AF-A0A9Q1UVX6-F1
#
_entry.id   AF-A0A9Q1UVX6-F1
#
_cell.length_a   1.000
_cell.length_b   1.000
_cell.length_c   1.000
_cell.angle_alpha   90.00
_cell.angle_beta   90.00
_cell.angle_gamma   90.00
#
_symmetry.space_group_name_H-M   'P 1'
#
loop_
_entity.id
_entity.type
_entity.pdbx_description
1 polymer ?
#
loop_
_entity_poly.entity_id
_entity_poly.type
_entity_poly.pdbx_seq_one_letter_code
_entity_poly.pdbx_strand_id
1 'polypeptide(L)'
;MKKYIALKIFGIFSTLFIVFYTYSTLASDASASCYSFNACSPKQVTYDNFLKIKIGSKYADVVNILGSESCKNTRVINGLKNNIYLWKVDGTEESIFITFRNGIVITKEQYKLNEKNTNFSNEQTKELTYGMTYDNVKSIFNNGTLRSESKNTQVYSWCNSDSHCIICTFNNDKLTIFTEK
;
A
#
# COMPACT_ATOMS: atom_id res chain seq x y z
N MET A 1 -35.56 -18.67 5.30
CA MET A 1 -35.33 -17.23 4.99
C MET A 1 -34.68 -16.56 6.19
N LYS A 2 -33.34 -16.45 6.22
CA LYS A 2 -32.63 -15.75 7.30
C LYS A 2 -32.47 -14.28 6.91
N LYS A 3 -33.12 -13.40 7.68
CA LYS A 3 -32.99 -11.95 7.59
C LYS A 3 -31.60 -11.57 8.11
N TYR A 4 -30.75 -11.01 7.25
CA TYR A 4 -29.49 -10.41 7.68
C TYR A 4 -29.77 -9.03 8.26
N ILE A 5 -29.40 -8.89 9.53
CA ILE A 5 -29.47 -7.66 10.31
C ILE A 5 -28.51 -6.64 9.67
N ALA A 6 -29.07 -5.55 9.14
CA ALA A 6 -28.31 -4.41 8.68
C ALA A 6 -27.60 -3.75 9.87
N LEU A 7 -26.30 -4.00 10.00
CA LEU A 7 -25.47 -3.34 10.98
C LEU A 7 -25.20 -1.91 10.50
N LYS A 8 -25.98 -0.95 11.00
CA LYS A 8 -25.69 0.48 10.90
C LYS A 8 -24.43 0.78 11.71
N ILE A 9 -23.27 0.78 11.08
CA ILE A 9 -22.04 1.34 11.68
C ILE A 9 -21.98 2.82 11.32
N PHE A 10 -22.54 3.66 12.21
CA PHE A 10 -22.22 5.07 12.27
C PHE A 10 -20.96 5.24 13.15
N GLY A 11 -19.93 5.86 12.60
CA GLY A 11 -18.88 6.51 13.38
C GLY A 11 -17.57 5.73 13.55
N ILE A 12 -16.52 6.29 12.93
CA ILE A 12 -15.10 6.17 13.26
C ILE A 12 -14.41 4.90 12.70
N PHE A 13 -13.31 5.11 11.96
CA PHE A 13 -12.44 4.14 11.24
C PHE A 13 -12.80 3.76 9.79
N SER A 14 -13.08 4.74 8.92
CA SER A 14 -13.19 4.47 7.47
C SER A 14 -11.87 4.51 6.68
N THR A 15 -10.69 4.64 7.31
CA THR A 15 -9.40 4.65 6.59
C THR A 15 -8.56 3.37 6.72
N LEU A 16 -9.01 2.36 7.46
CA LEU A 16 -8.24 1.11 7.62
C LEU A 16 -8.89 -0.14 7.00
N PHE A 17 -10.17 -0.10 6.65
CA PHE A 17 -10.90 -1.27 6.11
C PHE A 17 -10.90 -1.38 4.57
N ILE A 18 -10.17 -0.49 3.89
CA ILE A 18 -10.20 -0.31 2.44
C ILE A 18 -8.76 -0.51 1.89
N VAL A 19 -8.07 -1.56 2.35
CA VAL A 19 -6.72 -1.90 1.83
C VAL A 19 -6.70 -3.19 1.00
N PHE A 20 -7.76 -4.00 1.03
CA PHE A 20 -7.79 -5.24 0.24
C PHE A 20 -8.89 -5.34 -0.82
N TYR A 21 -10.11 -4.88 -0.55
CA TYR A 21 -11.23 -5.07 -1.50
C TYR A 21 -11.42 -3.95 -2.54
N THR A 22 -10.65 -2.87 -2.47
CA THR A 22 -10.79 -1.70 -3.35
C THR A 22 -9.49 -1.33 -4.08
N TYR A 23 -8.44 -2.15 -4.03
CA TYR A 23 -7.15 -1.79 -4.64
C TYR A 23 -7.08 -2.11 -6.13
N SER A 24 -7.74 -3.20 -6.56
CA SER A 24 -8.02 -3.40 -7.98
C SER A 24 -8.82 -2.23 -8.53
N THR A 25 -9.82 -1.75 -7.78
CA THR A 25 -10.63 -0.59 -8.17
C THR A 25 -9.85 0.72 -8.07
N LEU A 26 -8.97 0.95 -7.10
CA LEU A 26 -8.24 2.23 -7.02
C LEU A 26 -7.16 2.36 -8.11
N ALA A 27 -6.43 1.28 -8.43
CA ALA A 27 -5.48 1.29 -9.54
C ALA A 27 -6.20 1.33 -10.90
N SER A 28 -7.29 0.56 -11.08
CA SER A 28 -8.10 0.62 -12.31
C SER A 28 -8.80 1.97 -12.46
N ASP A 29 -9.46 2.48 -11.42
CA ASP A 29 -10.22 3.73 -11.43
C ASP A 29 -9.29 4.94 -11.48
N ALA A 30 -8.10 4.90 -10.85
CA ALA A 30 -7.10 5.94 -11.02
C ALA A 30 -6.64 5.98 -12.47
N SER A 31 -6.26 4.83 -13.06
CA SER A 31 -5.85 4.76 -14.47
C SER A 31 -6.94 5.19 -15.46
N ALA A 32 -8.21 4.86 -15.19
CA ALA A 32 -9.36 5.26 -16.01
C ALA A 32 -9.73 6.75 -15.88
N SER A 33 -9.27 7.42 -14.82
CA SER A 33 -9.53 8.83 -14.55
C SER A 33 -8.41 9.79 -14.98
N CYS A 34 -7.34 9.25 -15.58
CA CYS A 34 -6.21 10.04 -16.04
C CYS A 34 -6.55 10.74 -17.36
N TYR A 35 -6.57 12.08 -17.36
CA TYR A 35 -6.76 12.86 -18.59
C TYR A 35 -5.58 12.73 -19.58
N SER A 36 -4.40 12.33 -19.09
CA SER A 36 -3.20 11.98 -19.86
C SER A 36 -2.38 10.96 -19.08
N PHE A 37 -1.86 9.93 -19.76
CA PHE A 37 -0.97 8.93 -19.17
C PHE A 37 0.41 9.02 -19.82
N ASN A 38 1.42 9.39 -19.04
CA ASN A 38 2.83 9.41 -19.50
C ASN A 38 3.59 8.27 -18.83
N ALA A 39 3.95 7.23 -19.57
CA ALA A 39 4.65 6.11 -18.96
C ALA A 39 6.01 6.53 -18.35
N CYS A 40 6.31 6.02 -17.17
CA CYS A 40 7.60 6.23 -16.50
C CYS A 40 8.63 5.19 -16.95
N SER A 41 9.91 5.52 -16.79
CA SER A 41 11.00 4.59 -17.03
C SER A 41 11.08 3.52 -15.92
N PRO A 42 11.42 2.25 -16.25
CA PRO A 42 11.71 1.23 -15.24
C PRO A 42 12.80 1.63 -14.25
N LYS A 43 13.73 2.50 -14.65
CA LYS A 43 14.80 3.01 -13.75
C LYS A 43 14.28 3.98 -12.68
N GLN A 44 13.12 4.60 -12.94
CA GLN A 44 12.48 5.53 -12.02
C GLN A 44 11.62 4.78 -10.99
N VAL A 45 10.76 3.89 -11.48
CA VAL A 45 9.78 3.16 -10.67
C VAL A 45 10.40 1.87 -10.14
N THR A 46 11.28 2.02 -9.14
CA THR A 46 11.96 0.90 -8.48
C THR A 46 11.57 0.82 -7.01
N TYR A 47 11.70 -0.37 -6.41
CA TYR A 47 11.45 -0.55 -4.99
C TYR A 47 12.38 0.30 -4.12
N ASP A 48 13.65 0.43 -4.50
CA ASP A 48 14.62 1.25 -3.77
C ASP A 48 14.24 2.73 -3.79
N ASN A 49 13.73 3.23 -4.91
CA ASN A 49 13.24 4.61 -4.97
C ASN A 49 11.95 4.78 -4.17
N PHE A 50 11.05 3.80 -4.15
CA PHE A 50 9.88 3.79 -3.27
C PHE A 50 10.27 3.88 -1.78
N LEU A 51 11.30 3.15 -1.35
CA LEU A 51 11.78 3.18 0.03
C LEU A 51 12.35 4.55 0.43
N LYS A 52 12.98 5.29 -0.50
CA LYS A 52 13.54 6.63 -0.24
C LYS A 52 12.48 7.69 0.05
N ILE A 53 11.23 7.49 -0.38
CA ILE A 53 10.14 8.45 -0.21
C ILE A 53 9.66 8.41 1.24
N LYS A 54 9.61 9.56 1.90
CA LYS A 54 9.20 9.65 3.31
C LYS A 54 7.81 10.24 3.45
N ILE A 55 7.06 9.76 4.44
CA ILE A 55 5.85 10.45 4.88
C ILE A 55 6.23 11.87 5.32
N GLY A 56 5.46 12.86 4.90
CA GLY A 56 5.74 14.27 5.13
C GLY A 56 6.62 14.95 4.07
N SER A 57 7.25 14.21 3.15
CA SER A 57 8.01 14.81 2.04
C SER A 57 7.12 15.70 1.16
N LYS A 58 7.72 16.72 0.55
CA LYS A 58 7.03 17.58 -0.42
C LYS A 58 6.97 16.89 -1.78
N TYR A 59 6.03 17.31 -2.62
CA TYR A 59 5.93 16.80 -4.00
C TYR A 59 7.24 16.97 -4.80
N ALA A 60 7.94 18.10 -4.64
CA ALA A 60 9.22 18.32 -5.30
C ALA A 60 10.28 17.28 -4.92
N ASP A 61 10.32 16.86 -3.65
CA ASP A 61 11.27 15.82 -3.19
C ASP A 61 10.96 14.47 -3.84
N VAL A 62 9.66 14.16 -4.00
CA VAL A 62 9.20 12.93 -4.66
C VAL A 62 9.56 12.96 -6.15
N VAL A 63 9.35 14.08 -6.84
CA VAL A 63 9.73 14.24 -8.25
C VAL A 63 11.25 14.13 -8.43
N ASN A 64 12.05 14.61 -7.49
CA ASN A 64 13.51 14.43 -7.53
C ASN A 64 13.92 12.95 -7.43
N ILE A 65 13.10 12.10 -6.80
CA ILE A 65 13.36 10.66 -6.65
C ILE A 65 12.80 9.86 -7.84
N LEU A 66 11.57 10.14 -8.26
CA LEU A 66 10.81 9.35 -9.23
C LEU A 66 10.70 9.98 -10.62
N GLY A 67 11.09 11.23 -10.79
CA GLY A 67 10.73 12.03 -11.96
C GLY A 67 9.25 12.41 -11.98
N SER A 68 8.78 12.87 -13.13
CA SER A 68 7.37 13.24 -13.33
C SER A 68 6.45 12.02 -13.26
N GLU A 69 5.26 12.21 -12.71
CA GLU A 69 4.23 11.18 -12.62
C GLU A 69 3.68 10.77 -13.99
N SER A 70 3.11 9.56 -14.04
CA SER A 70 2.28 9.13 -15.16
C SER A 70 0.90 9.75 -15.13
N CYS A 71 0.35 9.96 -13.93
CA CYS A 71 -1.00 10.45 -13.77
C CYS A 71 -1.23 11.09 -12.40
N LYS A 72 -2.17 12.05 -12.37
CA LYS A 72 -2.68 12.71 -11.17
C LYS A 72 -4.20 12.67 -11.15
N ASN A 73 -4.76 12.31 -9.99
CA ASN A 73 -6.17 12.43 -9.68
C ASN A 73 -6.35 13.27 -8.40
N THR A 74 -7.45 14.02 -8.30
CA THR A 74 -7.83 14.73 -7.08
C THR A 74 -9.10 14.14 -6.49
N ARG A 75 -9.09 13.79 -5.20
CA ARG A 75 -10.26 13.30 -4.48
C ARG A 75 -10.50 14.08 -3.20
N VAL A 76 -11.77 14.35 -2.91
CA VAL A 76 -12.20 14.86 -1.60
C VAL A 76 -12.59 13.68 -0.73
N ILE A 77 -11.89 13.48 0.38
CA ILE A 77 -12.14 12.40 1.34
C ILE A 77 -12.35 13.05 2.69
N ASN A 78 -13.50 12.81 3.32
CA ASN A 78 -13.90 13.44 4.59
C ASN A 78 -13.77 14.98 4.57
N GLY A 79 -14.18 15.61 3.48
CA GLY A 79 -14.09 17.07 3.29
C GLY A 79 -12.69 17.62 3.03
N LEU A 80 -11.66 16.77 3.01
CA LEU A 80 -10.28 17.17 2.76
C LEU A 80 -9.88 16.84 1.33
N LYS A 81 -9.28 17.81 0.63
CA LYS A 81 -8.72 17.62 -0.70
C LYS A 81 -7.43 16.79 -0.62
N ASN A 82 -7.37 15.72 -1.40
CA ASN A 82 -6.20 14.85 -1.54
C ASN A 82 -5.83 14.77 -3.03
N ASN A 83 -4.54 14.84 -3.33
CA ASN A 83 -4.02 14.59 -4.67
C ASN A 83 -3.36 13.22 -4.66
N ILE A 84 -3.79 12.33 -5.54
CA ILE A 84 -3.24 10.99 -5.71
C ILE A 84 -2.43 10.99 -7.00
N TYR A 85 -1.16 10.61 -6.90
CA TYR A 85 -0.24 10.54 -8.03
C TYR A 85 0.18 9.09 -8.27
N LEU A 86 0.34 8.75 -9.55
CA LEU A 86 0.72 7.42 -10.02
C LEU A 86 1.99 7.53 -10.87
N TRP A 87 3.00 6.75 -10.53
CA TRP A 87 4.13 6.45 -11.41
C TRP A 87 4.00 5.00 -11.84
N LYS A 88 3.90 4.75 -13.15
CA LYS A 88 3.70 3.40 -13.71
C LYS A 88 4.63 3.17 -14.89
N VAL A 89 5.22 1.99 -14.94
CA VAL A 89 6.06 1.55 -16.06
C VAL A 89 5.15 1.08 -17.21
N ASP A 90 5.50 1.44 -18.44
CA ASP A 90 4.72 1.00 -19.62
C ASP A 90 4.77 -0.52 -19.78
N GLY A 91 3.65 -1.11 -20.22
CA GLY A 91 3.58 -2.55 -20.50
C GLY A 91 3.72 -3.47 -19.29
N THR A 92 3.82 -2.93 -18.06
CA THR A 92 3.89 -3.72 -16.83
C THR A 92 2.82 -3.31 -15.82
N GLU A 93 2.73 -4.10 -14.76
CA GLU A 93 1.88 -3.81 -13.61
C GLU A 93 2.62 -2.97 -12.55
N GLU A 94 3.94 -2.81 -12.66
CA GLU A 94 4.78 -2.13 -11.68
C GLU A 94 4.39 -0.67 -11.51
N SER A 95 4.09 -0.28 -10.27
CA SER A 95 3.61 1.08 -9.99
C SER A 95 3.85 1.54 -8.56
N ILE A 96 3.90 2.87 -8.41
CA ILE A 96 3.93 3.57 -7.12
C ILE A 96 2.74 4.55 -7.07
N PHE A 97 2.00 4.49 -5.97
CA PHE A 97 0.90 5.41 -5.67
C PHE A 97 1.27 6.27 -4.47
N ILE A 98 1.05 7.58 -4.57
CA ILE A 98 1.34 8.52 -3.48
C ILE A 98 0.18 9.47 -3.30
N THR A 99 -0.34 9.53 -2.08
CA THR A 99 -1.37 10.50 -1.72
C THR A 99 -0.73 11.68 -1.01
N PHE A 100 -1.03 12.87 -1.50
CA PHE A 100 -0.66 14.13 -0.89
C PHE A 100 -1.87 14.84 -0.30
N ARG A 101 -1.66 15.45 0.86
CA ARG A 101 -2.59 16.39 1.48
C ARG A 101 -1.81 17.61 1.93
N ASN A 102 -2.33 18.81 1.65
CA ASN A 102 -1.65 20.07 2.00
C ASN A 102 -0.19 20.13 1.50
N GLY A 103 0.07 19.55 0.31
CA GLY A 103 1.39 19.57 -0.32
C GLY A 103 2.41 18.54 0.20
N ILE A 104 2.05 17.72 1.19
CA ILE A 104 2.95 16.70 1.77
C ILE A 104 2.42 15.28 1.57
N VAL A 105 3.32 14.31 1.48
CA VAL A 105 2.98 12.88 1.42
C VAL A 105 2.29 12.45 2.70
N ILE A 106 1.10 11.86 2.59
CA ILE A 106 0.37 11.26 3.72
C ILE A 106 0.30 9.74 3.63
N THR A 107 0.34 9.17 2.42
CA THR A 107 0.45 7.73 2.19
C THR A 107 1.30 7.47 0.95
N LYS A 108 2.01 6.34 0.95
CA LYS A 108 2.68 5.78 -0.23
C LYS A 108 2.39 4.29 -0.34
N GLU A 109 2.35 3.78 -1.56
CA GLU A 109 2.18 2.36 -1.84
C GLU A 109 2.93 1.94 -3.10
N GLN A 110 3.38 0.68 -3.13
CA GLN A 110 3.91 0.03 -4.32
C GLN A 110 3.07 -1.18 -4.73
N TYR A 111 3.12 -1.48 -6.02
CA TYR A 111 2.59 -2.70 -6.59
C TYR A 111 3.64 -3.36 -7.48
N LYS A 112 3.89 -4.64 -7.22
CA LYS A 112 4.81 -5.53 -7.95
C LYS A 112 6.29 -5.11 -8.06
N LEU A 113 6.78 -4.17 -7.25
CA LEU A 113 8.18 -3.70 -7.34
C LEU A 113 9.23 -4.61 -6.68
N ASN A 114 8.82 -5.55 -5.81
CA ASN A 114 9.72 -6.42 -5.07
C ASN A 114 9.01 -7.73 -4.67
N GLU A 115 8.57 -8.48 -5.68
CA GLU A 115 7.96 -9.79 -5.51
C GLU A 115 9.05 -10.82 -5.18
N LYS A 116 9.43 -10.86 -3.91
CA LYS A 116 10.35 -11.88 -3.38
C LYS A 116 9.55 -13.04 -2.83
N ASN A 117 9.90 -14.24 -3.29
CA ASN A 117 9.40 -15.47 -2.71
C ASN A 117 10.04 -15.65 -1.33
N THR A 118 9.21 -15.55 -0.31
CA THR A 118 9.51 -16.08 1.02
C THR A 118 9.09 -17.54 1.01
N ASN A 119 9.80 -18.43 1.70
CA ASN A 119 9.29 -19.77 1.96
C ASN A 119 8.85 -19.79 3.42
N PHE A 120 7.54 -19.80 3.67
CA PHE A 120 6.98 -19.96 5.01
C PHE A 120 5.97 -21.09 5.06
N SER A 121 5.90 -21.77 6.21
CA SER A 121 4.98 -22.87 6.49
C SER A 121 3.70 -22.39 7.18
N ASN A 122 2.67 -23.23 7.15
CA ASN A 122 1.42 -22.97 7.87
C ASN A 122 1.62 -22.97 9.39
N GLU A 123 2.64 -23.65 9.92
CA GLU A 123 3.00 -23.58 11.34
C GLU A 123 3.51 -22.19 11.70
N GLN A 124 4.38 -21.59 10.90
CA GLN A 124 4.89 -20.24 11.12
C GLN A 124 3.75 -19.21 11.15
N THR A 125 2.71 -19.37 10.32
CA THR A 125 1.52 -18.50 10.35
C THR A 125 0.76 -18.55 11.67
N LYS A 126 0.71 -19.71 12.33
CA LYS A 126 0.03 -19.88 13.63
C LYS A 126 0.78 -19.19 14.77
N GLU A 127 2.04 -18.83 14.58
CA GLU A 127 2.83 -18.09 15.57
C GLU A 127 2.47 -16.59 15.61
N LEU A 128 1.75 -16.09 14.59
CA LEU A 128 1.30 -14.69 14.58
C LEU A 128 0.31 -14.40 15.69
N THR A 129 0.59 -13.33 16.43
CA THR A 129 -0.32 -12.82 17.46
C THR A 129 -0.45 -11.30 17.37
N TYR A 130 -1.65 -10.80 17.66
CA TYR A 130 -1.88 -9.36 17.73
C TYR A 130 -0.96 -8.70 18.76
N GLY A 131 -0.44 -7.51 18.42
CA GLY A 131 0.48 -6.75 19.26
C GLY A 131 1.97 -7.09 19.08
N MET A 132 2.32 -8.10 18.26
CA MET A 132 3.70 -8.32 17.85
C MET A 132 4.30 -7.10 17.14
N THR A 133 5.59 -6.84 17.34
CA THR A 133 6.33 -5.83 16.58
C THR A 133 6.68 -6.35 15.19
N TYR A 134 7.08 -5.46 14.28
CA TYR A 134 7.62 -5.90 12.99
C TYR A 134 8.83 -6.82 13.16
N ASP A 135 9.71 -6.53 14.12
CA ASP A 135 10.90 -7.37 14.37
C ASP A 135 10.54 -8.76 14.90
N ASN A 136 9.45 -8.89 15.68
CA ASN A 136 8.94 -10.20 16.07
C ASN A 136 8.42 -10.98 14.86
N VAL A 137 7.61 -10.36 14.00
CA VAL A 137 7.09 -11.01 12.78
C VAL A 137 8.21 -11.36 11.80
N LYS A 138 9.20 -10.47 11.66
CA LYS A 138 10.40 -10.71 10.86
C LYS A 138 11.23 -11.89 11.37
N SER A 139 11.23 -12.16 12.68
CA SER A 139 11.91 -13.33 13.23
C SER A 139 11.22 -14.64 12.84
N ILE A 140 9.93 -14.59 12.52
CA ILE A 140 9.12 -15.74 12.05
C ILE A 140 9.32 -15.94 10.54
N PHE A 141 9.20 -14.88 9.73
CA PHE A 141 9.13 -14.97 8.27
C PHE A 141 10.32 -14.39 7.49
N ASN A 142 11.34 -13.86 8.17
CA ASN A 142 12.37 -12.98 7.61
C ASN A 142 11.81 -11.63 7.13
N ASN A 143 12.61 -10.86 6.37
CA ASN A 143 12.21 -9.52 5.92
C ASN A 143 10.98 -9.58 5.00
N GLY A 144 9.94 -8.82 5.35
CA GLY A 144 8.78 -8.64 4.50
C GLY A 144 9.01 -7.56 3.44
N THR A 145 8.20 -7.59 2.39
CA THR A 145 8.14 -6.51 1.41
C THR A 145 7.17 -5.44 1.91
N LEU A 146 7.66 -4.22 2.17
CA LEU A 146 6.82 -3.06 2.43
C LEU A 146 5.88 -2.81 1.24
N ARG A 147 4.58 -2.84 1.50
CA ARG A 147 3.49 -2.60 0.54
C ARG A 147 3.04 -1.16 0.59
N SER A 148 2.74 -0.67 1.79
CA SER A 148 2.14 0.64 2.01
C SER A 148 2.60 1.24 3.33
N GLU A 149 2.69 2.56 3.38
CA GLU A 149 3.07 3.31 4.57
C GLU A 149 2.25 4.60 4.68
N SER A 150 1.90 4.94 5.92
CA SER A 150 1.38 6.24 6.35
C SER A 150 2.00 6.59 7.71
N LYS A 151 1.64 7.73 8.30
CA LYS A 151 2.27 8.25 9.53
C LYS A 151 2.47 7.21 10.64
N ASN A 152 1.45 6.41 10.91
CA ASN A 152 1.46 5.43 12.01
C ASN A 152 1.27 4.00 11.52
N THR A 153 1.06 3.79 10.22
CA THR A 153 0.65 2.48 9.70
C THR A 153 1.63 2.02 8.63
N GLN A 154 2.09 0.77 8.76
CA GLN A 154 2.87 0.10 7.74
C GLN A 154 2.21 -1.23 7.39
N VAL A 155 2.23 -1.58 6.12
CA VAL A 155 1.71 -2.86 5.61
C VAL A 155 2.85 -3.60 4.94
N TYR A 156 3.09 -4.84 5.37
CA TYR A 156 4.11 -5.72 4.80
C TYR A 156 3.46 -6.99 4.27
N SER A 157 4.08 -7.58 3.24
CA SER A 157 3.66 -8.86 2.68
C SER A 157 4.83 -9.85 2.61
N TRP A 158 4.51 -11.12 2.83
CA TRP A 158 5.35 -12.28 2.54
C TRP A 158 4.56 -13.18 1.61
N CYS A 159 5.14 -13.59 0.49
CA CYS A 159 4.47 -14.43 -0.50
C CYS A 159 5.32 -15.66 -0.81
N ASN A 160 4.71 -16.83 -0.84
CA ASN A 160 5.31 -18.06 -1.34
C ASN A 160 5.28 -18.10 -2.87
N SER A 161 6.08 -18.99 -3.47
CA SER A 161 6.09 -19.25 -4.92
C SER A 161 4.70 -19.62 -5.46
N ASP A 162 3.86 -20.20 -4.61
CA ASP A 162 2.53 -20.71 -4.96
C ASP A 162 1.45 -19.61 -4.88
N SER A 163 1.86 -18.34 -4.87
CA SER A 163 1.00 -17.16 -4.74
C SER A 163 0.22 -17.02 -3.43
N HIS A 164 0.46 -17.91 -2.45
CA HIS A 164 -0.05 -17.74 -1.09
C HIS A 164 0.72 -16.58 -0.42
N CYS A 165 0.01 -15.53 -0.01
CA CYS A 165 0.60 -14.38 0.67
C CYS A 165 0.01 -14.16 2.06
N ILE A 166 0.86 -13.85 3.03
CA ILE A 166 0.48 -13.26 4.32
C ILE A 166 0.70 -11.76 4.24
N ILE A 167 -0.29 -10.99 4.68
CA ILE A 167 -0.25 -9.54 4.67
C ILE A 167 -0.55 -9.02 6.05
N CYS A 168 0.42 -8.31 6.64
CA CYS A 168 0.36 -7.81 8.00
C CYS A 168 0.30 -6.29 8.01
N THR A 169 -0.61 -5.74 8.80
CA THR A 169 -0.73 -4.31 9.07
C THR A 169 -0.29 -4.01 10.49
N PHE A 170 0.68 -3.10 10.60
CA PHE A 170 1.22 -2.62 11.86
C PHE A 170 0.75 -1.20 12.09
N ASN A 171 0.22 -0.92 13.28
CA ASN A 171 -0.09 0.44 13.74
C ASN A 171 0.82 0.77 14.93
N ASN A 172 1.62 1.83 14.81
CA ASN A 172 2.66 2.19 15.79
C ASN A 172 3.55 0.98 16.17
N ASP A 173 4.01 0.23 15.15
CA ASP A 173 4.81 -0.99 15.32
C ASP A 173 4.12 -2.11 16.11
N LYS A 174 2.78 -2.18 16.03
CA LYS A 174 2.01 -3.28 16.61
C LYS A 174 1.13 -3.93 15.55
N LEU A 175 1.25 -5.24 15.40
CA LEU A 175 0.42 -6.03 14.50
C LEU A 175 -1.05 -5.90 14.92
N THR A 176 -1.87 -5.29 14.08
CA THR A 176 -3.31 -5.09 14.34
C THR A 176 -4.20 -5.88 13.40
N ILE A 177 -3.70 -6.25 12.23
CA ILE A 177 -4.44 -7.03 11.21
C ILE A 177 -3.42 -7.92 10.51
N PHE A 178 -3.78 -9.18 10.27
CA PHE A 178 -3.12 -10.00 9.25
C PHE A 178 -4.16 -10.79 8.46
N THR A 179 -3.84 -11.10 7.20
CA THR A 179 -4.73 -11.82 6.29
C THR A 179 -3.91 -12.74 5.40
N GLU A 180 -4.44 -13.93 5.14
CA GLU A 180 -3.91 -14.91 4.19
C GLU A 180 -4.68 -14.79 2.88
N LYS A 181 -3.98 -14.82 1.75
CA LYS A 181 -4.55 -14.76 0.40
C LYS A 181 -4.03 -15.90 -0.45
#